data_AF-A0A952E3V4-F1
#
_entry.id   AF-A0A952E3V4-F1
#
_cell.length_a   1.000
_cell.length_b   1.000
_cell.length_c   1.000
_cell.angle_alpha   90.00
_cell.angle_beta   90.00
_cell.angle_gamma   90.00
#
_symmetry.space_group_name_H-M   'P 1'
#
loop_
_entity.id
_entity.type
_entity.pdbx_description
1 polymer ?
#
loop_
_entity_poly.entity_id
_entity_poly.type
_entity_poly.pdbx_seq_one_letter_code
_entity_poly.pdbx_strand_id
1 'polypeptide(L)'
;MPVFLNHPWIAITFGTILVAAGGWIATWGWNQSSELENKDNLIAAVVQEWQINDRMIKEAVSLARRWNERNETERFSHRPFKTARLNALISSGKLGKKYEALLSAALNYERAIGDMMGYLRIAGRSNPGIYIKVELIHNPPDEMPTEESNLLSESFLTVLKKHGHIGDVLSKQYPNMF
;
A
#
# COMPACT_ATOMS: atom_id res chain seq x y z
N MET A 1 36.94 -15.31 -49.61
CA MET A 1 35.88 -16.27 -49.21
C MET A 1 36.40 -17.72 -49.19
N PRO A 2 37.24 -18.18 -48.23
CA PRO A 2 37.66 -19.60 -48.25
C PRO A 2 37.65 -20.40 -46.93
N VAL A 3 37.35 -19.83 -45.75
CA VAL A 3 37.40 -20.63 -44.50
C VAL A 3 36.13 -21.47 -44.30
N PHE A 4 34.96 -20.94 -44.69
CA PHE A 4 33.67 -21.60 -44.48
C PHE A 4 33.36 -22.74 -45.46
N LEU A 5 34.01 -22.77 -46.63
CA LEU A 5 33.80 -23.80 -47.66
C LEU A 5 34.57 -25.10 -47.38
N ASN A 6 35.70 -25.03 -46.65
CA ASN A 6 36.51 -26.21 -46.32
C ASN A 6 36.19 -26.81 -44.94
N HIS A 7 35.48 -26.09 -44.07
CA HIS A 7 35.14 -26.53 -42.71
C HIS A 7 33.69 -26.18 -42.35
N PRO A 8 32.69 -26.91 -42.89
CA PRO A 8 31.26 -26.62 -42.70
C PRO A 8 30.82 -26.68 -41.23
N TRP A 9 31.52 -27.44 -40.39
CA TRP A 9 31.27 -27.51 -38.95
C TRP A 9 31.50 -26.16 -38.22
N ILE A 10 32.40 -25.30 -38.72
CA ILE A 10 32.63 -23.96 -38.17
C ILE A 10 31.40 -23.07 -38.41
N ALA A 11 30.83 -23.10 -39.61
CA ALA A 11 29.60 -22.35 -39.93
C ALA A 11 28.42 -22.79 -39.07
N ILE A 12 28.26 -24.11 -38.87
CA ILE A 12 27.20 -24.68 -38.02
C ILE A 12 27.39 -24.25 -36.56
N THR A 13 28.62 -24.26 -36.06
CA THR A 13 28.93 -23.87 -34.67
C THR A 13 28.64 -22.38 -34.45
N PHE A 14 29.08 -21.50 -35.35
CA PHE A 14 28.77 -20.07 -35.27
C PHE A 14 27.28 -19.79 -35.40
N GLY A 15 26.58 -20.45 -36.31
CA GLY A 15 25.12 -20.33 -36.45
C GLY A 15 24.39 -20.77 -35.18
N THR A 16 24.82 -21.87 -34.56
CA THR A 16 24.23 -22.38 -33.31
C THR A 16 24.46 -21.40 -32.15
N ILE A 17 25.68 -20.84 -32.03
CA ILE A 17 25.99 -19.84 -31.00
C ILE A 17 25.15 -18.57 -31.20
N LEU A 18 24.99 -18.10 -32.43
CA LEU A 18 24.18 -16.91 -32.72
C LEU A 18 22.69 -17.12 -32.40
N VAL A 19 22.13 -18.28 -32.76
CA VAL A 19 20.74 -18.63 -32.43
C VAL A 19 20.57 -18.77 -30.91
N ALA A 20 21.50 -19.42 -30.22
CA ALA A 20 21.46 -19.57 -28.77
C ALA A 20 21.58 -18.20 -28.05
N ALA A 21 22.49 -17.34 -28.49
CA ALA A 21 22.65 -15.99 -27.96
C ALA A 21 21.41 -15.12 -28.22
N GLY A 22 20.84 -15.20 -29.43
CA GLY A 22 19.61 -14.50 -29.78
C GLY A 22 18.42 -14.95 -28.93
N GLY A 23 18.27 -16.27 -28.74
CA GLY A 23 17.23 -16.85 -27.87
C GLY A 23 17.38 -16.43 -26.42
N TRP A 24 18.60 -16.40 -25.89
CA TRP A 24 18.86 -15.90 -24.53
C TRP A 24 18.49 -14.42 -24.41
N ILE A 25 18.98 -13.55 -25.30
CA ILE A 25 18.69 -12.10 -25.24
C ILE A 25 17.18 -11.85 -25.31
N ALA A 26 16.47 -12.54 -26.20
CA ALA A 26 15.02 -12.42 -26.31
C ALA A 26 14.29 -12.87 -25.03
N THR A 27 14.71 -14.00 -24.45
CA THR A 27 14.15 -14.52 -23.20
C THR A 27 14.43 -13.57 -22.02
N TRP A 28 15.64 -13.03 -21.95
CA TRP A 28 16.03 -12.07 -20.93
C TRP A 28 15.24 -10.77 -21.04
N GLY A 29 15.08 -10.23 -22.26
CA GLY A 29 14.29 -9.03 -22.52
C GLY A 29 12.80 -9.21 -22.17
N TRP A 30 12.21 -10.36 -22.52
CA TRP A 30 10.82 -10.65 -22.16
C TRP A 30 10.63 -10.78 -20.65
N ASN A 31 11.53 -11.47 -19.96
CA ASN A 31 11.48 -11.58 -18.50
C ASN A 31 11.58 -10.21 -17.82
N GLN A 32 12.51 -9.35 -18.29
CA GLN A 32 12.67 -8.00 -17.73
C GLN A 32 11.44 -7.12 -17.96
N SER A 33 10.86 -7.15 -19.17
CA SER A 33 9.64 -6.39 -19.48
C SER A 33 8.46 -6.86 -18.62
N SER A 34 8.27 -8.17 -18.49
CA SER A 34 7.18 -8.75 -17.69
C SER A 34 7.34 -8.43 -16.20
N GLU A 35 8.57 -8.42 -15.69
CA GLU A 35 8.85 -8.05 -14.30
C GLU A 35 8.55 -6.58 -14.03
N LEU A 36 8.87 -5.67 -14.96
CA LEU A 36 8.56 -4.25 -14.84
C LEU A 36 7.05 -4.00 -14.86
N GLU A 37 6.32 -4.60 -15.81
CA GLU A 37 4.87 -4.47 -15.91
C GLU A 37 4.15 -5.01 -14.67
N ASN A 38 4.62 -6.13 -14.12
CA ASN A 38 4.10 -6.68 -12.87
C ASN A 38 4.30 -5.73 -11.68
N LYS A 39 5.44 -5.03 -11.62
CA LYS A 39 5.71 -4.04 -10.57
C LYS A 39 4.80 -2.82 -10.71
N ASP A 40 4.61 -2.31 -11.91
CA ASP A 40 3.74 -1.16 -12.15
C ASP A 40 2.27 -1.48 -11.82
N ASN A 41 1.80 -2.67 -12.21
CA ASN A 41 0.47 -3.17 -11.84
C ASN A 41 0.30 -3.34 -10.33
N LEU A 42 1.33 -3.82 -9.62
CA LEU A 42 1.31 -3.92 -8.17
C LEU A 42 1.22 -2.55 -7.50
N ILE A 43 1.96 -1.56 -8.01
CA ILE A 43 1.94 -0.19 -7.47
C ILE A 43 0.59 0.46 -7.73
N ALA A 44 0.02 0.31 -8.92
CA ALA A 44 -1.32 0.79 -9.23
C ALA A 44 -2.37 0.17 -8.28
N ALA A 45 -2.25 -1.13 -7.99
CA ALA A 45 -3.13 -1.80 -7.02
C ALA A 45 -2.94 -1.26 -5.59
N VAL A 46 -1.72 -0.91 -5.19
CA VAL A 46 -1.43 -0.26 -3.89
C VAL A 46 -2.03 1.14 -3.83
N VAL A 47 -1.92 1.94 -4.90
CA VAL A 47 -2.55 3.27 -4.98
C VAL A 47 -4.06 3.15 -4.84
N GLN A 48 -4.69 2.21 -5.53
CA GLN A 48 -6.13 1.97 -5.40
C GLN A 48 -6.53 1.56 -3.97
N GLU A 49 -5.75 0.66 -3.33
CA GLU A 49 -5.98 0.26 -1.93
C GLU A 49 -5.83 1.46 -0.98
N TRP A 50 -4.84 2.31 -1.21
CA TRP A 50 -4.65 3.55 -0.47
C TRP A 50 -5.85 4.49 -0.61
N GLN A 51 -6.35 4.74 -1.83
CA GLN A 51 -7.54 5.58 -2.07
C GLN A 51 -8.80 5.03 -1.39
N ILE A 52 -8.96 3.71 -1.36
CA ILE A 52 -10.08 3.07 -0.65
C ILE A 52 -9.96 3.32 0.86
N ASN A 53 -8.76 3.15 1.42
CA ASN A 53 -8.52 3.40 2.84
C ASN A 53 -8.64 4.89 3.20
N ASP A 54 -8.26 5.81 2.32
CA ASP A 54 -8.45 7.26 2.49
C ASP A 54 -9.93 7.61 2.67
N ARG A 55 -10.80 7.04 1.83
CA ARG A 55 -12.26 7.19 1.99
C ARG A 55 -12.74 6.67 3.34
N MET A 56 -12.25 5.51 3.78
CA MET A 56 -12.60 4.94 5.09
C MET A 56 -12.14 5.80 6.26
N ILE A 57 -10.95 6.40 6.16
CA ILE A 57 -10.43 7.35 7.18
C ILE A 57 -11.33 8.59 7.23
N LYS A 58 -11.66 9.18 6.08
CA LYS A 58 -12.54 10.36 6.00
C LYS A 58 -13.93 10.08 6.59
N GLU A 59 -14.50 8.92 6.30
CA GLU A 59 -15.76 8.47 6.91
C GLU A 59 -15.64 8.34 8.44
N ALA A 60 -14.58 7.72 8.94
CA ALA A 60 -14.35 7.58 10.38
C ALA A 60 -14.13 8.93 11.08
N VAL A 61 -13.39 9.86 10.48
CA VAL A 61 -13.21 11.22 10.99
C VAL A 61 -14.53 11.99 10.97
N SER A 62 -15.33 11.85 9.92
CA SER A 62 -16.66 12.47 9.85
C SER A 62 -17.62 11.95 10.92
N LEU A 63 -17.58 10.63 11.20
CA LEU A 63 -18.33 10.03 12.31
C LEU A 63 -17.82 10.53 13.66
N ALA A 64 -16.50 10.63 13.84
CA ALA A 64 -15.91 11.18 15.06
C ALA A 64 -16.36 12.61 15.34
N ARG A 65 -16.42 13.45 14.31
CA ARG A 65 -16.83 14.86 14.44
C ARG A 65 -18.31 15.04 14.78
N ARG A 66 -19.17 14.11 14.41
CA ARG A 66 -20.62 14.15 14.70
C ARG A 66 -21.01 13.27 15.88
N TRP A 67 -20.04 12.89 16.72
CA TRP A 67 -20.28 11.95 17.80
C TRP A 67 -21.30 12.43 18.84
N ASN A 68 -21.30 13.73 19.13
CA ASN A 68 -22.26 14.40 20.02
C ASN A 68 -23.70 14.44 19.45
N GLU A 69 -23.85 14.46 18.12
CA GLU A 69 -25.12 14.55 17.41
C GLU A 69 -25.72 13.17 17.04
N ARG A 70 -25.03 12.07 17.38
CA ARG A 70 -25.41 10.74 16.94
C ARG A 70 -26.69 10.25 17.60
N ASN A 71 -27.44 9.44 16.86
CA ASN A 71 -28.51 8.64 17.45
C ASN A 71 -27.92 7.40 18.14
N GLU A 72 -28.50 6.94 19.26
CA GLU A 72 -28.06 5.71 19.96
C GLU A 72 -28.05 4.45 19.07
N THR A 73 -28.83 4.49 18.00
CA THR A 73 -28.90 3.44 16.97
C THR A 73 -27.74 3.46 15.97
N GLU A 74 -27.00 4.57 15.87
CA GLU A 74 -25.79 4.69 15.05
C GLU A 74 -24.63 3.95 15.72
N ARG A 75 -24.51 2.67 15.36
CA ARG A 75 -23.32 1.88 15.69
C ARG A 75 -22.13 2.43 14.92
N PHE A 76 -20.99 2.56 15.60
CA PHE A 76 -19.71 2.80 14.95
C PHE A 76 -19.36 1.58 14.09
N SER A 77 -19.87 1.53 12.86
CA SER A 77 -19.63 0.45 11.90
C SER A 77 -18.50 0.86 10.99
N HIS A 78 -17.27 0.48 11.38
CA HIS A 78 -16.11 0.66 10.53
C HIS A 78 -15.83 -0.61 9.73
N ARG A 79 -15.65 -0.45 8.42
CA ARG A 79 -15.14 -1.53 7.57
C ARG A 79 -13.64 -1.70 7.88
N PRO A 80 -13.12 -2.94 8.01
CA PRO A 80 -11.71 -3.13 8.26
C PRO A 80 -10.89 -2.56 7.09
N PHE A 81 -9.77 -1.90 7.44
CA PHE A 81 -8.79 -1.41 6.49
C PHE A 81 -8.32 -2.53 5.55
N LYS A 82 -8.08 -2.16 4.30
CA LYS A 82 -7.53 -3.06 3.29
C LYS A 82 -6.00 -3.03 3.38
N THR A 83 -5.38 -4.19 3.48
CA THR A 83 -3.92 -4.35 3.55
C THR A 83 -3.40 -5.42 2.59
N ALA A 84 -4.26 -5.97 1.73
CA ALA A 84 -3.89 -7.11 0.89
C ALA A 84 -2.83 -6.71 -0.16
N ARG A 85 -2.99 -5.54 -0.78
CA ARG A 85 -2.05 -5.03 -1.79
C ARG A 85 -0.78 -4.48 -1.14
N LEU A 86 -0.90 -3.85 0.02
CA LEU A 86 0.26 -3.46 0.83
C LEU A 86 1.10 -4.69 1.23
N ASN A 87 0.46 -5.77 1.69
CA ASN A 87 1.14 -7.02 2.03
C ASN A 87 1.79 -7.68 0.82
N ALA A 88 1.13 -7.65 -0.35
CA ALA A 88 1.72 -8.11 -1.60
C ALA A 88 2.98 -7.30 -1.97
N LEU A 89 2.94 -5.97 -1.82
CA LEU A 89 4.11 -5.11 -2.02
C LEU A 89 5.23 -5.44 -1.03
N ILE A 90 4.91 -5.59 0.26
CA ILE A 90 5.88 -5.91 1.32
C ILE A 90 6.55 -7.26 1.06
N SER A 91 5.77 -8.26 0.64
CA SER A 91 6.23 -9.63 0.40
C SER A 91 6.89 -9.84 -0.98
N SER A 92 6.80 -8.88 -1.89
CA SER A 92 7.35 -8.99 -3.25
C SER A 92 8.89 -9.07 -3.34
N GLY A 93 9.60 -8.96 -2.21
CA GLY A 93 11.04 -9.18 -2.13
C GLY A 93 11.88 -7.95 -2.50
N LYS A 94 13.06 -8.17 -3.10
CA LYS A 94 13.99 -7.07 -3.45
C LYS A 94 13.48 -6.29 -4.67
N LEU A 95 12.66 -5.27 -4.40
CA LEU A 95 12.23 -4.32 -5.43
C LEU A 95 13.39 -3.43 -5.94
N GLY A 96 14.50 -3.34 -5.19
CA GLY A 96 15.66 -2.49 -5.50
C GLY A 96 15.56 -1.11 -4.83
N LYS A 97 16.67 -0.35 -4.83
CA LYS A 97 16.79 0.94 -4.09
C LYS A 97 15.69 1.95 -4.40
N LYS A 98 15.17 1.95 -5.64
CA LYS A 98 14.09 2.83 -6.09
C LYS A 98 12.83 2.75 -5.19
N TYR A 99 12.55 1.57 -4.62
CA TYR A 99 11.31 1.30 -3.90
C TYR A 99 11.49 1.26 -2.37
N GLU A 100 12.70 1.46 -1.85
CA GLU A 100 12.97 1.38 -0.40
C GLU A 100 12.11 2.34 0.42
N ALA A 101 11.94 3.57 -0.05
CA ALA A 101 11.09 4.56 0.61
C ALA A 101 9.62 4.13 0.64
N LEU A 102 9.10 3.61 -0.48
CA LEU A 102 7.72 3.12 -0.56
C LEU A 102 7.52 1.89 0.31
N LEU A 103 8.45 0.94 0.29
CA LEU A 103 8.40 -0.29 1.09
C LEU A 103 8.43 0.04 2.59
N SER A 104 9.30 0.97 3.01
CA SER A 104 9.37 1.44 4.39
C SER A 104 8.08 2.14 4.82
N ALA A 105 7.51 3.00 3.97
CA ALA A 105 6.23 3.65 4.24
C ALA A 105 5.08 2.62 4.34
N ALA A 106 5.03 1.65 3.43
CA ALA A 106 4.05 0.57 3.45
C ALA A 106 4.15 -0.31 4.71
N LEU A 107 5.36 -0.72 5.11
CA LEU A 107 5.60 -1.47 6.34
C LEU A 107 5.13 -0.71 7.59
N ASN A 108 5.45 0.58 7.67
CA ASN A 108 5.05 1.40 8.82
C ASN A 108 3.53 1.61 8.86
N TYR A 109 2.89 1.72 7.70
CA TYR A 109 1.44 1.85 7.61
C TYR A 109 0.72 0.55 7.93
N GLU A 110 1.19 -0.58 7.40
CA GLU A 110 0.67 -1.92 7.70
C GLU A 110 0.73 -2.21 9.20
N ARG A 111 1.88 -1.94 9.84
CA ARG A 111 2.03 -2.11 11.29
C ARG A 111 1.02 -1.25 12.07
N ALA A 112 0.85 0.02 11.71
CA ALA A 112 -0.11 0.89 12.38
C ALA A 112 -1.56 0.38 12.25
N ILE A 113 -1.95 -0.14 11.08
CA ILE A 113 -3.25 -0.80 10.90
C ILE A 113 -3.33 -2.07 11.77
N GLY A 114 -2.28 -2.89 11.77
CA GLY A 114 -2.19 -4.12 12.57
C GLY A 114 -2.39 -3.87 14.06
N ASP A 115 -1.70 -2.86 14.61
CA ASP A 115 -1.81 -2.46 16.02
C ASP A 115 -3.25 -2.00 16.34
N MET A 116 -3.83 -1.13 15.51
CA MET A 116 -5.20 -0.66 15.67
C MET A 116 -6.23 -1.80 15.61
N MET A 117 -6.06 -2.74 14.67
CA MET A 117 -6.91 -3.92 14.54
C MET A 117 -6.74 -4.89 15.72
N GLY A 118 -5.53 -4.98 16.29
CA GLY A 118 -5.25 -5.68 17.54
C GLY A 118 -6.08 -5.13 18.70
N TYR A 119 -6.11 -3.81 18.86
CA TYR A 119 -6.95 -3.16 19.87
C TYR A 119 -8.45 -3.41 19.64
N LEU A 120 -8.95 -3.33 18.40
CA LEU A 120 -10.36 -3.65 18.07
C LEU A 120 -10.73 -5.09 18.42
N ARG A 121 -9.78 -6.02 18.33
CA ARG A 121 -10.01 -7.42 18.70
C ARG A 121 -10.21 -7.59 20.20
N ILE A 122 -9.50 -6.80 21.01
CA ILE A 122 -9.59 -6.83 22.48
C ILE A 122 -10.83 -6.06 22.96
N ALA A 123 -11.02 -4.84 22.46
CA ALA A 123 -12.02 -3.90 22.93
C ALA A 123 -13.41 -4.09 22.29
N GLY A 124 -13.50 -4.90 21.24
CA GLY A 124 -14.71 -5.13 20.43
C GLY A 124 -14.74 -4.25 19.18
N ARG A 125 -15.17 -4.84 18.05
CA ARG A 125 -15.14 -4.20 16.72
C ARG A 125 -16.01 -2.95 16.58
N SER A 126 -16.98 -2.78 17.46
CA SER A 126 -17.88 -1.62 17.51
C SER A 126 -17.45 -0.57 18.53
N ASN A 127 -16.26 -0.71 19.14
CA ASN A 127 -15.80 0.21 20.17
C ASN A 127 -15.32 1.53 19.54
N PRO A 128 -16.00 2.65 19.81
CA PRO A 128 -15.64 3.95 19.27
C PRO A 128 -14.31 4.49 19.83
N GLY A 129 -13.87 4.01 21.00
CA GLY A 129 -12.64 4.44 21.68
C GLY A 129 -11.36 4.13 20.90
N ILE A 130 -11.45 3.31 19.86
CA ILE A 130 -10.34 3.09 18.92
C ILE A 130 -10.18 4.26 17.95
N TYR A 131 -11.19 5.07 17.72
CA TYR A 131 -11.17 6.16 16.73
C TYR A 131 -11.23 7.53 17.39
N ILE A 132 -12.03 7.66 18.44
CA ILE A 132 -12.29 8.89 19.20
C ILE A 132 -11.66 8.74 20.58
N LYS A 133 -11.17 9.83 21.16
CA LYS A 133 -10.71 9.78 22.54
C LYS A 133 -11.84 9.40 23.51
N VAL A 134 -11.51 8.60 24.51
CA VAL A 134 -12.48 7.97 25.42
C VAL A 134 -13.21 9.02 26.27
N GLU A 135 -12.53 10.09 26.67
CA GLU A 135 -13.11 11.21 27.40
C GLU A 135 -14.23 11.91 26.63
N LEU A 136 -14.09 12.04 25.31
CA LEU A 136 -15.11 12.64 24.43
C LEU A 136 -16.29 11.70 24.19
N ILE A 137 -16.12 10.40 24.45
CA ILE A 137 -17.20 9.42 24.34
C ILE A 137 -18.11 9.48 25.56
N HIS A 138 -17.53 9.61 26.75
CA HIS A 138 -18.28 9.62 28.00
C HIS A 138 -18.89 10.99 28.32
N ASN A 139 -18.16 12.08 28.01
CA ASN A 139 -18.60 13.45 28.25
C ASN A 139 -18.37 14.28 26.98
N PRO A 140 -19.20 14.10 25.94
CA PRO A 140 -19.06 14.89 24.72
C PRO A 140 -19.35 16.37 25.02
N PRO A 141 -18.46 17.29 24.58
CA PRO A 141 -18.74 18.73 24.64
C PRO A 141 -19.88 19.12 23.68
N ASP A 142 -20.46 20.31 23.88
CA ASP A 142 -21.47 20.88 22.98
C ASP A 142 -20.94 20.97 21.55
N GLU A 143 -19.67 21.35 21.38
CA GLU A 143 -18.96 21.37 20.11
C GLU A 143 -17.75 20.44 20.15
N MET A 144 -17.68 19.49 19.21
CA MET A 144 -16.56 18.56 19.10
C MET A 144 -15.27 19.29 18.69
N PRO A 145 -14.09 18.89 19.22
CA PRO A 145 -12.82 19.50 18.84
C PRO A 145 -12.57 19.44 17.33
N THR A 146 -12.14 20.56 16.76
CA THR A 146 -11.81 20.66 15.33
C THR A 146 -10.44 20.04 15.01
N GLU A 147 -9.50 20.15 15.95
CA GLU A 147 -8.16 19.56 15.82
C GLU A 147 -8.19 18.05 16.00
N GLU A 148 -7.68 17.32 15.01
CA GLU A 148 -7.63 15.85 15.01
C GLU A 148 -6.88 15.30 16.23
N SER A 149 -5.80 15.96 16.68
CA SER A 149 -5.03 15.56 17.87
C SER A 149 -5.82 15.59 19.17
N ASN A 150 -6.87 16.40 19.23
CA ASN A 150 -7.73 16.55 20.40
C ASN A 150 -8.97 15.66 20.28
N LEU A 151 -9.42 15.37 19.06
CA LEU A 151 -10.59 14.55 18.76
C LEU A 151 -10.31 13.04 18.77
N LEU A 152 -9.23 12.64 18.10
CA LEU A 152 -9.00 11.24 17.72
C LEU A 152 -8.13 10.51 18.74
N SER A 153 -8.33 9.19 18.82
CA SER A 153 -7.49 8.31 19.64
C SER A 153 -6.04 8.33 19.13
N GLU A 154 -5.08 8.02 20.00
CA GLU A 154 -3.66 7.93 19.61
C GLU A 154 -3.42 6.85 18.56
N SER A 155 -4.10 5.70 18.67
CA SER A 155 -3.99 4.61 17.71
C SER A 155 -4.45 5.04 16.32
N PHE A 156 -5.60 5.72 16.24
CA PHE A 156 -6.12 6.18 14.96
C PHE A 156 -5.30 7.34 14.39
N LEU A 157 -4.84 8.28 15.21
CA LEU A 157 -3.89 9.32 14.79
C LEU A 157 -2.61 8.76 14.19
N THR A 158 -2.10 7.66 14.77
CA THR A 158 -0.93 6.97 14.22
C THR A 158 -1.23 6.43 12.83
N VAL A 159 -2.39 5.79 12.64
CA VAL A 159 -2.84 5.33 11.32
C VAL A 159 -2.96 6.50 10.34
N LEU A 160 -3.58 7.63 10.71
CA LEU A 160 -3.69 8.83 9.86
C LEU A 160 -2.32 9.35 9.42
N LYS A 161 -1.38 9.50 10.36
CA LYS A 161 -0.03 9.99 10.07
C LYS A 161 0.71 9.06 9.10
N LYS A 162 0.62 7.75 9.30
CA LYS A 162 1.27 6.78 8.41
C LYS A 162 0.57 6.70 7.05
N HIS A 163 -0.75 6.84 7.02
CA HIS A 163 -1.54 6.91 5.79
C HIS A 163 -1.19 8.14 4.93
N GLY A 164 -1.04 9.31 5.56
CA GLY A 164 -0.56 10.52 4.88
C GLY A 164 0.85 10.33 4.32
N HIS A 165 1.76 9.78 5.13
CA HIS A 165 3.14 9.57 4.69
C HIS A 165 3.28 8.63 3.48
N ILE A 166 2.54 7.51 3.45
CA ILE A 166 2.56 6.64 2.26
C ILE A 166 1.95 7.35 1.04
N GLY A 167 0.91 8.18 1.24
CA GLY A 167 0.33 9.02 0.19
C GLY A 167 1.33 10.01 -0.39
N ASP A 168 2.12 10.67 0.46
CA ASP A 168 3.20 11.59 0.05
C ASP A 168 4.27 10.86 -0.78
N VAL A 169 4.66 9.66 -0.36
CA VAL A 169 5.65 8.86 -1.10
C VAL A 169 5.10 8.41 -2.45
N LEU A 170 3.86 7.92 -2.48
CA LEU A 170 3.21 7.47 -3.72
C LEU A 170 3.01 8.62 -4.71
N SER A 171 2.49 9.77 -4.26
CA SER A 171 2.25 10.93 -5.13
C SER A 171 3.55 11.53 -5.68
N LYS A 172 4.63 11.52 -4.89
CA LYS A 172 5.95 12.00 -5.33
C LYS A 172 6.62 11.04 -6.32
N GLN A 173 6.50 9.73 -6.13
CA GLN A 173 7.17 8.73 -6.96
C GLN A 173 6.35 8.32 -8.20
N TYR A 174 5.01 8.40 -8.13
CA TYR A 174 4.07 7.93 -9.14
C TYR A 174 2.95 8.96 -9.41
N PRO A 175 3.28 10.20 -9.82
CA PRO A 175 2.30 11.29 -9.94
C PRO A 175 1.18 10.99 -10.95
N ASN A 176 1.47 10.21 -11.99
CA ASN A 176 0.50 9.89 -13.05
C ASN A 176 -0.56 8.85 -12.63
N MET A 177 -0.49 8.33 -11.41
CA MET A 177 -1.42 7.31 -10.88
C MET A 177 -2.50 7.90 -9.95
N PHE A 178 -2.52 9.23 -9.79
CA PHE A 178 -3.42 9.96 -8.88
C PHE A 178 -4.48 10.77 -9.61
#